data_AF-A0A0K6G5X9-F1
#
_entry.id   AF-A0A0K6G5X9-F1
#
_cell.length_a   1.000
_cell.length_b   1.000
_cell.length_c   1.000
_cell.angle_alpha   90.00
_cell.angle_beta   90.00
_cell.angle_gamma   90.00
#
_symmetry.space_group_name_H-M   'P 1'
#
loop_
_entity.id
_entity.type
_entity.pdbx_description
1 polymer ?
#
loop_
_entity_poly.entity_id
_entity_poly.type
_entity_poly.pdbx_seq_one_letter_code
_entity_poly.pdbx_strand_id
1 'polypeptide(L)'
;MCALSSLTNRGVAMSASPLPPVNGQFQDNESALNAYQRLLKLEEQNPSWIRILGYMLIYAPNDNGRLAIAQDINTRATDQEVLDLGKSLYDYFVVYFTFVDVSTPVSLPPSLDPFQDPISTLMSTPTTYLEAKTNALNRDNYRCAFGQRVDIHTYMNSPGLRKRLEDNPPLMIDFTECWHILPLRLTKDICNNLAERTEFATVFDILERFGGISHLELKERGLHHWTNILTVEKALLWYLDNLCVWLEPVEGAGNSYRVGKRSPKIRCDLPDTITFATDMNLPLPDRRYLALHAACAKVVHMSGAADAIELSIHKMEWDGVLLGDGSSADYLHGRLAMQSIEAI
;
A
#
# COMPACT_ATOMS: atom_id res chain seq x y z
N MET A 1 23.23 10.69 -16.74
CA MET A 1 24.20 10.26 -15.72
C MET A 1 23.85 10.96 -14.42
N CYS A 2 22.97 10.35 -13.63
CA CYS A 2 22.71 10.76 -12.24
C CYS A 2 22.67 9.47 -11.42
N ALA A 3 23.75 9.19 -10.71
CA ALA A 3 23.71 8.23 -9.62
C ALA A 3 23.09 8.97 -8.43
N LEU A 4 21.76 8.94 -8.33
CA LEU A 4 21.09 9.22 -7.07
C LEU A 4 21.61 8.17 -6.09
N SER A 5 22.49 8.63 -5.19
CA SER A 5 23.10 7.84 -4.14
C SER A 5 22.02 7.03 -3.45
N SER A 6 22.09 5.71 -3.61
CA SER A 6 21.24 4.78 -2.89
C SER A 6 21.55 4.91 -1.40
N LEU A 7 20.79 5.75 -0.69
CA LEU A 7 20.58 5.63 0.76
C LEU A 7 19.69 4.41 1.05
N THR A 8 19.88 3.31 0.30
CA THR A 8 19.34 2.01 0.68
C THR A 8 20.26 1.50 1.76
N ASN A 9 19.84 1.72 3.01
CA ASN A 9 20.38 1.14 4.23
C ASN A 9 20.27 -0.39 4.12
N ARG A 10 21.15 -1.02 3.35
CA ARG A 10 21.15 -2.47 3.12
C ARG A 10 21.50 -3.14 4.44
N GLY A 11 20.52 -3.77 5.08
CA GLY A 11 20.72 -4.56 6.29
C GLY A 11 20.35 -3.86 7.60
N VAL A 12 19.89 -2.61 7.59
CA VAL A 12 19.47 -1.91 8.80
C VAL A 12 17.94 -1.90 8.88
N ALA A 13 17.38 -2.25 10.03
CA ALA A 13 15.94 -2.12 10.25
C ALA A 13 15.53 -0.65 10.12
N MET A 14 14.44 -0.38 9.41
CA MET A 14 13.84 0.95 9.35
C MET A 14 13.11 1.23 10.66
N SER A 15 13.49 2.34 11.28
CA SER A 15 12.90 2.88 12.49
C SER A 15 12.89 4.40 12.41
N ALA A 16 12.12 5.04 13.30
CA ALA A 16 12.09 6.49 13.43
C ALA A 16 13.51 7.06 13.44
N SER A 17 13.82 7.94 12.50
CA SER A 17 15.18 8.43 12.27
C SER A 17 15.16 9.95 12.06
N PRO A 18 16.12 10.71 12.60
CA PRO A 18 16.23 12.14 12.33
C PRO A 18 16.35 12.46 10.85
N LEU A 19 15.92 13.66 10.45
CA LEU A 19 16.10 14.09 9.06
C LEU A 19 17.60 14.17 8.73
N PRO A 20 18.07 13.51 7.65
CA PRO A 20 19.47 13.59 7.27
C PRO A 20 19.90 15.02 6.90
N PRO A 21 21.18 15.38 7.08
CA PRO A 21 21.68 16.66 6.61
C PRO A 21 21.58 16.78 5.08
N VAL A 22 21.51 18.01 4.59
CA VAL A 22 21.27 18.33 3.17
C VAL A 22 22.28 17.65 2.23
N ASN A 23 23.54 17.40 2.61
CA ASN A 23 24.59 16.62 1.91
C ASN A 23 24.31 16.14 0.45
N GLY A 24 24.06 17.06 -0.49
CA GLY A 24 23.79 16.74 -1.90
C GLY A 24 22.34 16.36 -2.26
N GLN A 25 21.43 16.28 -1.30
CA GLN A 25 19.99 16.13 -1.52
C GLN A 25 19.42 17.38 -2.21
N PHE A 26 18.52 17.14 -3.17
CA PHE A 26 17.74 18.16 -3.87
C PHE A 26 18.56 19.24 -4.61
N GLN A 27 19.83 18.97 -4.97
CA GLN A 27 20.68 19.95 -5.67
C GLN A 27 20.04 20.52 -6.96
N ASP A 28 19.31 19.68 -7.70
CA ASP A 28 18.64 20.06 -8.93
C ASP A 28 17.17 20.50 -8.72
N ASN A 29 16.72 20.65 -7.47
CA ASN A 29 15.34 21.01 -7.13
C ASN A 29 15.31 22.05 -5.99
N GLU A 30 15.43 23.32 -6.36
CA GLU A 30 15.48 24.46 -5.42
C GLU A 30 14.25 24.53 -4.50
N SER A 31 13.06 24.24 -5.02
CA SER A 31 11.83 24.23 -4.21
C SER A 31 11.91 23.18 -3.09
N ALA A 32 12.30 21.94 -3.43
CA ALA A 32 12.46 20.87 -2.45
C ALA A 32 13.61 21.16 -1.47
N LEU A 33 14.71 21.74 -1.95
CA LEU A 33 15.84 22.13 -1.10
C LEU A 33 15.42 23.17 -0.05
N ASN A 34 14.72 24.23 -0.46
CA ASN A 34 14.23 25.29 0.44
C ASN A 34 13.25 24.74 1.48
N ALA A 35 12.32 23.90 1.04
CA ALA A 35 11.36 23.24 1.93
C ALA A 35 12.10 22.35 2.96
N TYR A 36 13.03 21.53 2.50
CA TYR A 36 13.79 20.62 3.35
C TYR A 36 14.67 21.35 4.37
N GLN A 37 15.35 22.42 3.96
CA GLN A 37 16.13 23.27 4.87
C GLN A 37 15.26 23.93 5.94
N ARG A 38 14.02 24.30 5.61
CA ARG A 38 13.06 24.81 6.60
C ARG A 38 12.71 23.73 7.61
N LEU A 39 12.41 22.51 7.16
CA LEU A 39 12.08 21.39 8.05
C LEU A 39 13.22 21.03 9.00
N LEU A 40 14.47 21.04 8.53
CA LEU A 40 15.63 20.76 9.40
C LEU A 40 15.72 21.70 10.61
N LYS A 41 15.29 22.96 10.48
CA LYS A 41 15.27 23.93 11.58
C LYS A 41 14.12 23.71 12.56
N LEU A 42 13.06 23.03 12.12
CA LEU A 42 11.83 22.82 12.89
C LEU A 42 11.77 21.44 13.54
N GLU A 43 12.64 20.49 13.15
CA GLU A 43 12.55 19.10 13.59
C GLU A 43 12.54 18.95 15.12
N GLU A 44 13.33 19.74 15.85
CA GLU A 44 13.38 19.68 17.31
C GLU A 44 12.07 20.11 17.99
N GLN A 45 11.22 20.92 17.33
CA GLN A 45 9.96 21.39 17.90
C GLN A 45 8.93 20.28 17.99
N ASN A 46 8.81 19.47 16.93
CA ASN A 46 8.01 18.25 16.94
C ASN A 46 8.56 17.24 15.92
N PRO A 47 9.38 16.26 16.36
CA PRO A 47 10.08 15.38 15.44
C PRO A 47 9.16 14.58 14.53
N SER A 48 8.08 13.99 15.05
CA SER A 48 7.20 13.11 14.25
C SER A 48 6.48 13.88 13.13
N TRP A 49 5.95 15.06 13.45
CA TRP A 49 5.23 15.90 12.47
C TRP A 49 6.15 16.52 11.43
N ILE A 50 7.38 16.86 11.79
CA ILE A 50 8.33 17.41 10.83
C ILE A 50 8.97 16.31 9.98
N ARG A 51 9.24 15.15 10.57
CA ARG A 51 9.80 14.00 9.83
C ARG A 51 8.84 13.45 8.80
N ILE A 52 7.52 13.44 9.02
CA ILE A 52 6.56 12.99 7.99
C ILE A 52 6.76 13.83 6.71
N LEU A 53 6.84 15.15 6.82
CA LEU A 53 7.06 16.06 5.70
C LEU A 53 8.43 15.84 5.05
N GLY A 54 9.49 15.74 5.86
CA GLY A 54 10.84 15.60 5.34
C GLY A 54 11.06 14.27 4.63
N TYR A 55 10.50 13.17 5.14
CA TYR A 55 10.56 11.88 4.46
C TYR A 55 9.62 11.79 3.26
N MET A 56 8.49 12.51 3.23
CA MET A 56 7.70 12.66 2.01
C MET A 56 8.53 13.37 0.92
N LEU A 57 9.30 14.40 1.27
CA LEU A 57 10.25 15.01 0.32
C LEU A 57 11.32 14.03 -0.12
N ILE A 58 11.91 13.20 0.74
CA ILE A 58 12.97 12.25 0.37
C ILE A 58 12.44 11.11 -0.50
N TYR A 59 11.35 10.47 -0.08
CA TYR A 59 10.82 9.24 -0.65
C TYR A 59 9.63 9.44 -1.60
N ALA A 60 9.39 10.67 -2.05
CA ALA A 60 8.34 10.96 -3.03
C ALA A 60 8.35 9.96 -4.19
N PRO A 61 7.19 9.38 -4.55
CA PRO A 61 7.12 8.33 -5.57
C PRO A 61 7.39 8.85 -6.98
N ASN A 62 7.29 10.17 -7.19
CA ASN A 62 7.61 10.87 -8.42
C ASN A 62 7.97 12.35 -8.14
N ASP A 63 8.53 13.04 -9.13
CA ASP A 63 9.01 14.41 -8.97
C ASP A 63 7.89 15.44 -8.80
N ASN A 64 6.74 15.23 -9.44
CA ASN A 64 5.57 16.10 -9.24
C ASN A 64 5.07 16.03 -7.80
N GLY A 65 5.07 14.83 -7.21
CA GLY A 65 4.74 14.61 -5.81
C GLY A 65 5.68 15.32 -4.86
N ARG A 66 6.98 15.23 -5.14
CA ARG A 66 8.01 15.96 -4.39
C ARG A 66 7.79 17.47 -4.48
N LEU A 67 7.52 17.98 -5.67
CA LEU A 67 7.30 19.40 -5.92
C LEU A 67 6.04 19.90 -5.19
N ALA A 68 4.94 19.14 -5.22
CA ALA A 68 3.70 19.50 -4.54
C ALA A 68 3.90 19.66 -3.03
N ILE A 69 4.57 18.70 -2.39
CA ILE A 69 4.87 18.77 -0.95
C ILE A 69 5.83 19.94 -0.65
N ALA A 70 6.84 20.15 -1.49
CA ALA A 70 7.75 21.28 -1.34
C ALA A 70 7.02 22.63 -1.41
N GLN A 71 6.10 22.77 -2.36
CA GLN A 71 5.26 23.97 -2.49
C GLN A 71 4.35 24.15 -1.27
N ASP A 72 3.73 23.08 -0.77
CA ASP A 72 2.89 23.16 0.42
C ASP A 72 3.64 23.69 1.64
N ILE A 73 4.89 23.28 1.81
CA ILE A 73 5.76 23.74 2.91
C ILE A 73 6.22 25.18 2.68
N ASN A 74 6.68 25.51 1.47
CA ASN A 74 7.24 26.82 1.14
C ASN A 74 6.19 27.93 1.16
N THR A 75 4.94 27.61 0.84
CA THR A 75 3.84 28.59 0.81
C THR A 75 3.29 28.95 2.19
N ARG A 76 3.60 28.17 3.24
CA ARG A 76 3.20 28.50 4.62
C ARG A 76 3.94 29.74 5.10
N ALA A 77 3.20 30.73 5.59
CA ALA A 77 3.77 31.99 6.06
C ALA A 77 4.51 31.83 7.39
N THR A 78 4.06 30.92 8.25
CA THR A 78 4.60 30.76 9.61
C THR A 78 5.10 29.34 9.85
N ASP A 79 6.00 29.17 10.82
CA ASP A 79 6.50 27.85 11.20
C ASP A 79 5.42 27.00 11.89
N GLN A 80 4.46 27.66 12.56
CA GLN A 80 3.29 27.00 13.11
C GLN A 80 2.42 26.37 12.01
N GLU A 81 2.21 27.06 10.90
CA GLU A 81 1.47 26.51 9.76
C GLU A 81 2.16 25.29 9.12
N VAL A 82 3.49 25.21 9.19
CA VAL A 82 4.25 24.02 8.76
C VAL A 82 4.07 22.86 9.74
N LEU A 83 4.10 23.14 11.04
CA LEU A 83 3.81 22.13 12.07
C LEU A 83 2.38 21.59 11.95
N ASP A 84 1.40 22.46 11.70
CA ASP A 84 0.00 22.07 11.53
C ASP A 84 -0.19 21.20 10.28
N LEU A 85 0.50 21.53 9.17
CA LEU A 85 0.55 20.69 7.98
C LEU A 85 1.14 19.31 8.28
N GLY A 86 2.28 19.27 9.00
CA GLY A 86 2.92 18.04 9.43
C GLY A 86 2.03 17.19 10.33
N LYS A 87 1.35 17.81 11.30
CA LYS A 87 0.36 17.16 12.17
C LYS A 87 -0.78 16.55 11.36
N SER A 88 -1.38 17.33 10.45
CA SER A 88 -2.51 16.87 9.63
C SER A 88 -2.15 15.65 8.80
N LEU A 89 -0.97 15.64 8.19
CA LEU A 89 -0.49 14.49 7.42
C LEU A 89 -0.13 13.32 8.34
N TYR A 90 0.53 13.56 9.47
CA TYR A 90 0.86 12.52 10.43
C TYR A 90 -0.40 11.80 10.95
N ASP A 91 -1.38 12.55 11.44
CA ASP A 91 -2.63 12.02 11.96
C ASP A 91 -3.37 11.23 10.87
N TYR A 92 -3.37 11.75 9.63
CA TYR A 92 -3.92 11.04 8.49
C TYR A 92 -3.26 9.67 8.27
N PHE A 93 -1.92 9.62 8.20
CA PHE A 93 -1.20 8.36 7.98
C PHE A 93 -1.51 7.36 9.09
N VAL A 94 -1.58 7.83 10.34
CA VAL A 94 -1.94 6.99 11.48
C VAL A 94 -3.35 6.45 11.34
N VAL A 95 -4.34 7.31 11.11
CA VAL A 95 -5.74 6.91 10.96
C VAL A 95 -5.88 5.95 9.79
N TYR A 96 -5.44 6.34 8.59
CA TYR A 96 -5.55 5.52 7.39
C TYR A 96 -4.99 4.11 7.61
N PHE A 97 -3.73 3.97 8.02
CA PHE A 97 -3.08 2.67 8.13
C PHE A 97 -3.45 1.88 9.39
N THR A 98 -3.99 2.49 10.44
CA THR A 98 -4.61 1.76 11.58
C THR A 98 -5.85 1.00 11.12
N PHE A 99 -6.50 1.52 10.10
CA PHE A 99 -7.84 1.15 9.70
C PHE A 99 -7.88 0.42 8.35
N VAL A 100 -6.73 0.29 7.69
CA VAL A 100 -6.60 -0.35 6.39
C VAL A 100 -6.95 -1.84 6.43
N ASP A 101 -6.92 -2.55 7.58
CA ASP A 101 -7.52 -3.90 7.64
C ASP A 101 -7.81 -4.49 9.05
N VAL A 102 -9.02 -5.01 9.27
CA VAL A 102 -9.32 -6.05 10.30
C VAL A 102 -10.31 -7.10 9.75
N SER A 103 -10.56 -7.20 8.45
CA SER A 103 -11.58 -8.14 7.95
C SER A 103 -11.34 -8.56 6.51
N THR A 104 -10.46 -9.54 6.32
CA THR A 104 -10.67 -10.50 5.24
C THR A 104 -11.92 -11.31 5.55
N PRO A 105 -12.99 -11.27 4.73
CA PRO A 105 -14.03 -12.28 4.79
C PRO A 105 -13.39 -13.61 4.38
N VAL A 106 -13.60 -14.66 5.18
CA VAL A 106 -13.34 -16.02 4.72
C VAL A 106 -14.40 -16.32 3.67
N SER A 107 -14.03 -16.34 2.39
CA SER A 107 -14.96 -16.74 1.33
C SER A 107 -14.26 -17.67 0.35
N LEU A 108 -14.83 -18.87 0.19
CA LEU A 108 -14.41 -19.85 -0.80
C LEU A 108 -14.69 -19.33 -2.22
N PRO A 109 -13.75 -19.42 -3.16
CA PRO A 109 -14.03 -19.20 -4.58
C PRO A 109 -15.03 -20.26 -5.11
N PRO A 110 -15.97 -19.89 -6.00
CA PRO A 110 -16.71 -20.89 -6.77
C PRO A 110 -15.72 -21.66 -7.65
N SER A 111 -15.97 -22.96 -7.79
CA SER A 111 -15.20 -23.84 -8.65
C SER A 111 -15.37 -23.45 -10.11
N LEU A 112 -14.39 -22.74 -10.68
CA LEU A 112 -14.28 -22.59 -12.13
C LEU A 112 -13.17 -23.51 -12.62
N ASP A 113 -13.51 -24.40 -13.54
CA ASP A 113 -12.55 -25.25 -14.24
C ASP A 113 -11.64 -24.34 -15.10
N PRO A 114 -10.32 -24.27 -14.82
CA PRO A 114 -9.37 -23.40 -15.53
C PRO A 114 -9.30 -23.61 -17.05
N PHE A 115 -9.89 -24.70 -17.55
CA PHE A 115 -9.86 -25.11 -18.95
C PHE A 115 -11.18 -24.84 -19.71
N GLN A 116 -12.18 -24.24 -19.07
CA GLN A 116 -13.31 -23.65 -19.78
C GLN A 116 -12.95 -22.21 -20.15
N ASP A 117 -13.02 -21.87 -21.46
CA ASP A 117 -12.61 -20.59 -22.04
C ASP A 117 -13.03 -19.38 -21.18
N PRO A 118 -12.12 -18.79 -20.37
CA PRO A 118 -12.44 -17.66 -19.50
C PRO A 118 -12.35 -16.32 -20.25
N ILE A 119 -11.81 -16.34 -21.48
CA ILE A 119 -11.34 -15.14 -22.19
C ILE A 119 -12.49 -14.19 -22.56
N SER A 120 -13.73 -14.68 -22.72
CA SER A 120 -14.84 -13.82 -23.16
C SER A 120 -15.41 -12.90 -22.08
N THR A 121 -15.10 -13.13 -20.80
CA THR A 121 -15.70 -12.38 -19.66
C THR A 121 -14.68 -11.53 -18.90
N LEU A 122 -13.39 -11.58 -19.29
CA LEU A 122 -12.28 -11.00 -18.52
C LEU A 122 -11.99 -9.51 -18.77
N MET A 123 -12.84 -8.78 -19.50
CA MET A 123 -12.57 -7.38 -19.88
C MET A 123 -13.36 -6.33 -19.07
N SER A 124 -14.29 -6.73 -18.20
CA SER A 124 -14.98 -5.83 -17.27
C SER A 124 -14.36 -5.92 -15.88
N THR A 125 -14.13 -4.77 -15.23
CA THR A 125 -13.65 -4.73 -13.85
C THR A 125 -14.52 -5.61 -12.94
N PRO A 126 -13.91 -6.48 -12.10
CA PRO A 126 -14.66 -7.26 -11.11
C PRO A 126 -15.50 -6.36 -10.20
N THR A 127 -16.70 -6.80 -9.88
CA THR A 127 -17.61 -6.07 -9.00
C THR A 127 -17.56 -6.59 -7.57
N THR A 128 -17.08 -7.82 -7.37
CA THR A 128 -16.96 -8.46 -6.06
C THR A 128 -15.51 -8.83 -5.74
N TYR A 129 -15.20 -8.98 -4.45
CA TYR A 129 -13.92 -9.49 -3.98
C TYR A 129 -13.59 -10.87 -4.57
N LEU A 130 -14.60 -11.73 -4.68
CA LEU A 130 -14.44 -13.10 -5.14
C LEU A 130 -14.05 -13.18 -6.61
N GLU A 131 -14.69 -12.35 -7.44
CA GLU A 131 -14.32 -12.16 -8.84
C GLU A 131 -12.91 -11.57 -8.96
N ALA A 132 -12.57 -10.59 -8.11
CA ALA A 132 -11.23 -9.99 -8.09
C ALA A 132 -10.15 -11.02 -7.77
N LYS A 133 -10.36 -11.84 -6.74
CA LYS A 133 -9.46 -12.93 -6.35
C LYS A 133 -9.29 -13.94 -7.47
N THR A 134 -10.39 -14.34 -8.11
CA THR A 134 -10.37 -15.27 -9.25
C THR A 134 -9.57 -14.69 -10.42
N ASN A 135 -9.77 -13.41 -10.73
CA ASN A 135 -9.07 -12.73 -11.83
C ASN A 135 -7.59 -12.50 -11.54
N ALA A 136 -7.22 -12.15 -10.30
CA ALA A 136 -5.83 -12.10 -9.87
C ALA A 136 -5.16 -13.46 -10.02
N LEU A 137 -5.81 -14.52 -9.54
CA LEU A 137 -5.32 -15.90 -9.65
C LEU A 137 -5.09 -16.29 -11.11
N ASN A 138 -6.04 -16.02 -12.00
CA ASN A 138 -5.87 -16.29 -13.43
C ASN A 138 -4.64 -15.55 -13.99
N ARG A 139 -4.56 -14.23 -13.78
CA ARG A 139 -3.44 -13.41 -14.28
C ARG A 139 -2.08 -13.90 -13.77
N ASP A 140 -2.02 -14.25 -12.49
CA ASP A 140 -0.80 -14.64 -11.78
C ASP A 140 -0.51 -16.14 -11.92
N ASN A 141 -1.17 -16.83 -12.86
CA ASN A 141 -1.01 -18.26 -13.12
C ASN A 141 -1.16 -19.12 -11.85
N TYR A 142 -2.14 -18.74 -11.02
CA TYR A 142 -2.52 -19.36 -9.75
C TYR A 142 -1.40 -19.39 -8.71
N ARG A 143 -0.47 -18.43 -8.77
CA ARG A 143 0.69 -18.37 -7.89
C ARG A 143 0.76 -17.07 -7.12
N CYS A 144 1.31 -17.14 -5.92
CA CYS A 144 1.74 -15.97 -5.18
C CYS A 144 2.77 -15.18 -6.01
N ALA A 145 2.51 -13.90 -6.24
CA ALA A 145 3.37 -13.03 -7.02
C ALA A 145 4.79 -12.88 -6.42
N PHE A 146 4.96 -13.17 -5.13
CA PHE A 146 6.23 -13.08 -4.41
C PHE A 146 6.96 -14.41 -4.32
N GLY A 147 6.35 -15.41 -3.66
CA GLY A 147 6.97 -16.69 -3.37
C GLY A 147 6.75 -17.77 -4.43
N GLN A 148 5.96 -17.48 -5.48
CA GLN A 148 5.61 -18.39 -6.57
C GLN A 148 4.91 -19.70 -6.11
N ARG A 149 4.50 -19.78 -4.83
CA ARG A 149 3.70 -20.88 -4.26
C ARG A 149 2.34 -20.93 -4.94
N VAL A 150 1.88 -22.13 -5.29
CA VAL A 150 0.60 -22.35 -5.98
C VAL A 150 -0.55 -22.27 -4.99
N ASP A 151 -1.65 -21.65 -5.37
CA ASP A 151 -2.86 -21.58 -4.55
C ASP A 151 -3.43 -22.98 -4.27
N ILE A 152 -3.58 -23.29 -2.98
CA ILE A 152 -4.00 -24.60 -2.50
C ILE A 152 -5.43 -24.93 -2.95
N HIS A 153 -6.35 -23.97 -2.96
CA HIS A 153 -7.74 -24.23 -3.33
C HIS A 153 -7.84 -24.55 -4.83
N THR A 154 -7.15 -23.77 -5.67
CA THR A 154 -7.09 -24.03 -7.11
C THR A 154 -6.43 -25.38 -7.39
N TYR A 155 -5.32 -25.69 -6.71
CA TYR A 155 -4.63 -26.96 -6.86
C TYR A 155 -5.53 -28.15 -6.50
N MET A 156 -6.21 -28.12 -5.35
CA MET A 156 -7.06 -29.24 -4.92
C MET A 156 -8.28 -29.45 -5.83
N ASN A 157 -8.83 -28.38 -6.38
CA ASN A 157 -10.08 -28.40 -7.12
C ASN A 157 -9.92 -28.49 -8.64
N SER A 158 -8.72 -28.30 -9.21
CA SER A 158 -8.47 -28.40 -10.65
C SER A 158 -7.62 -29.63 -11.00
N PRO A 159 -8.23 -30.72 -11.49
CA PRO A 159 -7.50 -31.89 -11.97
C PRO A 159 -6.52 -31.56 -13.11
N GLY A 160 -6.89 -30.66 -14.02
CA GLY A 160 -6.02 -30.31 -15.15
C GLY A 160 -4.80 -29.48 -14.73
N LEU A 161 -4.94 -28.58 -13.73
CA LEU A 161 -3.80 -27.85 -13.17
C LEU A 161 -2.85 -28.81 -12.44
N ARG A 162 -3.39 -29.76 -11.65
CA ARG A 162 -2.58 -30.80 -11.00
C ARG A 162 -1.75 -31.58 -12.00
N LYS A 163 -2.39 -32.11 -13.05
CA LYS A 163 -1.71 -32.85 -14.11
C LYS A 163 -0.60 -32.03 -14.78
N ARG A 164 -0.84 -30.75 -15.09
CA ARG A 164 0.17 -29.85 -15.68
C ARG A 164 1.37 -29.59 -14.76
N LEU A 165 1.14 -29.59 -13.45
CA LEU A 165 2.15 -29.25 -12.44
C LEU A 165 2.93 -30.48 -11.94
N GLU A 166 2.30 -31.65 -11.87
CA GLU A 166 2.92 -32.93 -11.45
C GLU A 166 4.15 -33.29 -12.30
N ASP A 167 4.20 -32.84 -13.54
CA ASP A 167 5.35 -33.03 -14.45
C ASP A 167 6.58 -32.16 -14.10
N ASN A 168 6.47 -31.20 -13.15
CA ASN A 168 7.54 -30.27 -12.75
C ASN A 168 7.67 -30.08 -11.22
N PRO A 169 8.19 -31.06 -10.47
CA PRO A 169 8.52 -30.91 -9.05
C PRO A 169 9.82 -30.10 -8.81
N PRO A 170 9.97 -29.41 -7.66
CA PRO A 170 9.09 -29.40 -6.49
C PRO A 170 8.02 -28.29 -6.50
N LEU A 171 6.79 -28.65 -6.14
CA LEU A 171 5.67 -27.74 -5.99
C LEU A 171 5.47 -27.38 -4.51
N MET A 172 5.53 -26.09 -4.19
CA MET A 172 5.06 -25.59 -2.89
C MET A 172 3.64 -25.02 -3.08
N ILE A 173 2.70 -25.48 -2.27
CA ILE A 173 1.31 -25.04 -2.24
C ILE A 173 1.04 -24.25 -0.95
N ASP A 174 0.19 -23.22 -1.02
CA ASP A 174 -0.20 -22.43 0.15
C ASP A 174 -1.56 -21.74 -0.05
N PHE A 175 -2.15 -21.19 1.01
CA PHE A 175 -3.34 -20.34 0.92
C PHE A 175 -2.95 -18.98 0.34
N THR A 176 -3.70 -18.53 -0.69
CA THR A 176 -3.52 -17.20 -1.26
C THR A 176 -4.76 -16.32 -1.07
N GLU A 177 -4.54 -15.01 -1.10
CA GLU A 177 -5.55 -13.98 -1.04
C GLU A 177 -5.33 -12.94 -2.15
N CYS A 178 -6.38 -12.16 -2.43
CA CYS A 178 -6.29 -10.99 -3.30
C CYS A 178 -5.85 -9.78 -2.48
N TRP A 179 -4.64 -9.30 -2.71
CA TRP A 179 -4.14 -8.06 -2.14
C TRP A 179 -4.50 -6.88 -3.03
N HIS A 180 -5.06 -5.82 -2.43
CA HIS A 180 -5.26 -4.53 -3.08
C HIS A 180 -4.08 -3.60 -2.75
N ILE A 181 -3.39 -3.13 -3.77
CA ILE A 181 -2.17 -2.31 -3.60
C ILE A 181 -2.50 -0.98 -2.94
N LEU A 182 -3.56 -0.31 -3.42
CA LEU A 182 -4.16 0.84 -2.79
C LEU A 182 -5.42 0.38 -2.05
N PRO A 183 -5.47 0.52 -0.71
CA PRO A 183 -6.49 -0.16 0.08
C PRO A 183 -7.90 0.41 -0.02
N LEU A 184 -8.84 -0.46 0.34
CA LEU A 184 -10.30 -0.48 0.07
C LEU A 184 -11.11 0.73 0.58
N ARG A 185 -10.64 1.47 1.59
CA ARG A 185 -11.48 2.53 2.19
C ARG A 185 -11.79 3.67 1.23
N LEU A 186 -11.09 3.79 0.11
CA LEU A 186 -11.23 4.86 -0.88
C LEU A 186 -12.63 5.02 -1.51
N THR A 187 -13.49 4.00 -1.50
CA THR A 187 -14.74 4.05 -2.30
C THR A 187 -15.96 3.35 -1.70
N LYS A 188 -15.96 2.89 -0.44
CA LYS A 188 -17.18 2.35 0.20
C LYS A 188 -17.96 3.48 0.88
N ASP A 189 -19.14 3.76 0.33
CA ASP A 189 -20.17 4.69 0.78
C ASP A 189 -19.69 6.06 1.29
N ILE A 190 -19.67 7.00 0.36
CA ILE A 190 -19.90 8.40 0.70
C ILE A 190 -21.29 8.47 1.34
N CYS A 191 -21.39 8.64 2.66
CA CYS A 191 -22.44 9.34 3.43
C CYS A 191 -22.32 8.98 4.94
N ASN A 192 -22.34 9.91 5.92
CA ASN A 192 -23.30 11.01 6.14
C ASN A 192 -22.75 12.17 6.99
N ASN A 193 -21.47 12.14 7.40
CA ASN A 193 -20.92 13.15 8.33
C ASN A 193 -19.81 14.01 7.69
N LEU A 194 -19.60 15.23 8.23
CA LEU A 194 -18.64 16.22 7.71
C LEU A 194 -17.17 15.86 7.96
N ALA A 195 -16.88 15.14 9.06
CA ALA A 195 -15.54 14.68 9.42
C ALA A 195 -15.05 13.59 8.45
N GLU A 196 -15.89 12.59 8.14
CA GLU A 196 -15.62 11.55 7.14
C GLU A 196 -15.29 12.18 5.77
N ARG A 197 -16.08 13.15 5.32
CA ARG A 197 -15.83 13.86 4.04
C ARG A 197 -14.48 14.58 4.00
N THR A 198 -14.02 15.11 5.14
CA THR A 198 -12.75 15.82 5.25
C THR A 198 -11.56 14.86 5.25
N GLU A 199 -11.73 13.69 5.87
CA GLU A 199 -10.74 12.60 5.85
C GLU A 199 -10.51 12.09 4.43
N PHE A 200 -11.59 11.86 3.67
CA PHE A 200 -11.53 11.44 2.25
C PHE A 200 -10.87 12.46 1.32
N ALA A 201 -11.09 13.76 1.55
CA ALA A 201 -10.43 14.82 0.77
C ALA A 201 -8.90 14.76 0.92
N THR A 202 -8.41 14.50 2.13
CA THR A 202 -6.97 14.37 2.41
C THR A 202 -6.38 13.10 1.77
N VAL A 203 -7.16 12.00 1.74
CA VAL A 203 -6.74 10.78 1.02
C VAL A 203 -6.54 11.07 -0.47
N PHE A 204 -7.52 11.72 -1.10
CA PHE A 204 -7.45 12.07 -2.51
C PHE A 204 -6.32 13.07 -2.76
N ASP A 205 -6.12 14.04 -1.89
CA ASP A 205 -4.99 14.96 -1.99
C ASP A 205 -3.64 14.22 -1.94
N ILE A 206 -3.47 13.22 -1.08
CA ILE A 206 -2.24 12.42 -1.06
C ILE A 206 -2.12 11.55 -2.31
N LEU A 207 -3.18 10.89 -2.75
CA LEU A 207 -3.17 10.09 -3.99
C LEU A 207 -2.79 10.95 -5.20
N GLU A 208 -3.41 12.12 -5.34
CA GLU A 208 -3.25 12.97 -6.50
C GLU A 208 -1.96 13.78 -6.41
N ARG A 209 -1.79 14.53 -5.32
CA ARG A 209 -0.70 15.50 -5.19
C ARG A 209 0.60 14.81 -4.87
N PHE A 210 0.62 13.80 -4.00
CA PHE A 210 1.85 13.07 -3.65
C PHE A 210 2.08 11.86 -4.56
N GLY A 211 1.03 11.07 -4.83
CA GLY A 211 1.10 9.84 -5.63
C GLY A 211 1.06 10.04 -7.14
N GLY A 212 0.53 11.17 -7.63
CA GLY A 212 0.29 11.35 -9.07
C GLY A 212 -0.77 10.37 -9.63
N ILE A 213 -1.71 9.95 -8.78
CA ILE A 213 -2.75 8.97 -9.06
C ILE A 213 -4.08 9.67 -8.91
N SER A 214 -4.83 9.82 -10.01
CA SER A 214 -6.11 10.52 -9.95
C SER A 214 -7.11 9.68 -9.17
N HIS A 215 -7.80 10.29 -8.20
CA HIS A 215 -8.86 9.60 -7.48
C HIS A 215 -10.02 9.18 -8.40
N LEU A 216 -10.22 9.93 -9.50
CA LEU A 216 -11.18 9.59 -10.54
C LEU A 216 -10.80 8.31 -11.27
N GLU A 217 -9.51 8.05 -11.50
CA GLU A 217 -9.08 6.83 -12.18
C GLU A 217 -9.45 5.57 -11.37
N LEU A 218 -9.34 5.65 -10.03
CA LEU A 218 -9.72 4.55 -9.15
C LEU A 218 -11.25 4.38 -9.08
N LYS A 219 -11.99 5.48 -9.11
CA LYS A 219 -13.45 5.48 -9.13
C LYS A 219 -14.01 4.91 -10.44
N GLU A 220 -13.44 5.31 -11.58
CA GLU A 220 -13.90 4.93 -12.92
C GLU A 220 -13.49 3.50 -13.27
N ARG A 221 -12.25 3.11 -12.97
CA ARG A 221 -11.78 1.75 -13.23
C ARG A 221 -12.35 0.74 -12.24
N GLY A 222 -12.74 1.19 -11.05
CA GLY A 222 -13.17 0.35 -9.94
C GLY A 222 -12.00 -0.29 -9.18
N LEU A 223 -12.20 -0.51 -7.89
CA LEU A 223 -11.15 -0.95 -6.96
C LEU A 223 -10.51 -2.29 -7.31
N HIS A 224 -11.32 -3.20 -7.84
CA HIS A 224 -10.91 -4.55 -8.20
C HIS A 224 -10.24 -4.61 -9.58
N HIS A 225 -9.96 -3.47 -10.20
CA HIS A 225 -9.27 -3.44 -11.48
C HIS A 225 -7.91 -4.14 -11.36
N TRP A 226 -7.53 -4.91 -12.38
CA TRP A 226 -6.31 -5.72 -12.42
C TRP A 226 -5.05 -4.95 -12.02
N THR A 227 -4.99 -3.67 -12.38
CA THR A 227 -3.84 -2.83 -12.05
C THR A 227 -3.70 -2.51 -10.56
N ASN A 228 -4.71 -2.79 -9.73
CA ASN A 228 -4.70 -2.56 -8.28
C ASN A 228 -4.69 -3.86 -7.46
N ILE A 229 -4.68 -5.05 -8.08
CA ILE A 229 -4.80 -6.32 -7.37
C ILE A 229 -3.65 -7.29 -7.67
N LEU A 230 -3.29 -8.12 -6.68
CA LEU A 230 -2.24 -9.16 -6.76
C LEU A 230 -2.63 -10.40 -5.98
N THR A 231 -2.31 -11.59 -6.50
CA THR A 231 -2.36 -12.82 -5.71
C THR A 231 -1.14 -12.88 -4.79
N VAL A 232 -1.37 -12.98 -3.49
CA VAL A 232 -0.32 -13.08 -2.48
C VAL A 232 -0.62 -14.22 -1.51
N GLU A 233 0.41 -14.78 -0.88
CA GLU A 233 0.22 -15.70 0.24
C GLU A 233 -0.56 -15.02 1.37
N LYS A 234 -1.48 -15.75 2.01
CA LYS A 234 -2.30 -15.22 3.10
C LYS A 234 -1.44 -14.66 4.25
N ALA A 235 -0.35 -15.34 4.59
CA ALA A 235 0.58 -14.88 5.62
C ALA A 235 1.39 -13.64 5.19
N LEU A 236 1.52 -13.38 3.87
CA LEU A 236 2.20 -12.19 3.36
C LEU A 236 1.32 -10.94 3.42
N LEU A 237 0.00 -11.11 3.28
CA LEU A 237 -0.98 -10.03 3.24
C LEU A 237 -0.83 -9.07 4.43
N TRP A 238 -0.75 -9.63 5.65
CA TRP A 238 -0.52 -8.83 6.87
C TRP A 238 0.70 -7.92 6.77
N TYR A 239 1.82 -8.40 6.22
CA TYR A 239 3.02 -7.58 6.08
C TYR A 239 2.88 -6.48 5.03
N LEU A 240 2.08 -6.70 3.99
CA LEU A 240 1.83 -5.72 2.94
C LEU A 240 0.91 -4.60 3.44
N ASP A 241 -0.15 -4.98 4.17
CA ASP A 241 -1.12 -4.03 4.71
C ASP A 241 -0.54 -3.20 5.87
N ASN A 242 0.32 -3.81 6.69
CA ASN A 242 1.05 -3.13 7.76
C ASN A 242 2.36 -2.48 7.29
N LEU A 243 2.54 -2.29 5.98
CA LEU A 243 3.69 -1.61 5.38
C LEU A 243 5.06 -2.20 5.79
N CYS A 244 5.11 -3.46 6.21
CA CYS A 244 6.32 -4.15 6.63
C CYS A 244 7.07 -4.80 5.45
N VAL A 245 6.36 -5.05 4.35
CA VAL A 245 6.89 -5.46 3.05
C VAL A 245 6.27 -4.56 1.98
N TRP A 246 7.04 -4.17 0.97
CA TRP A 246 6.56 -3.36 -0.16
C TRP A 246 7.37 -3.66 -1.43
N LEU A 247 6.92 -3.13 -2.57
CA LEU A 247 7.56 -3.34 -3.86
C LEU A 247 8.05 -2.01 -4.44
N GLU A 248 9.36 -1.89 -4.58
CA GLU A 248 10.00 -0.69 -5.11
C GLU A 248 10.28 -0.86 -6.60
N PRO A 249 9.71 -0.02 -7.48
CA PRO A 249 9.95 -0.15 -8.91
C PRO A 249 11.43 0.03 -9.27
N VAL A 250 11.98 -0.90 -10.06
CA VAL A 250 13.38 -0.84 -10.53
C VAL A 250 13.47 0.08 -11.75
N GLU A 251 14.26 1.15 -11.66
CA GLU A 251 14.41 2.13 -12.75
C GLU A 251 14.95 1.48 -14.03
N GLY A 252 14.39 1.86 -15.19
CA GLY A 252 14.76 1.30 -16.49
C GLY A 252 14.30 -0.14 -16.75
N ALA A 253 13.74 -0.84 -15.75
CA ALA A 253 13.23 -2.19 -15.89
C ALA A 253 11.69 -2.22 -15.79
N GLY A 254 11.03 -2.60 -16.89
CA GLY A 254 9.58 -2.81 -16.92
C GLY A 254 9.15 -3.92 -15.97
N ASN A 255 8.04 -3.71 -15.25
CA ASN A 255 7.39 -4.69 -14.37
C ASN A 255 8.30 -5.40 -13.36
N SER A 256 9.45 -4.80 -13.03
CA SER A 256 10.42 -5.37 -12.11
C SER A 256 10.53 -4.50 -10.86
N TYR A 257 10.54 -5.16 -9.70
CA TYR A 257 10.39 -4.53 -8.40
C TYR A 257 11.37 -5.14 -7.40
N ARG A 258 12.08 -4.31 -6.66
CA ARG A 258 12.86 -4.73 -5.50
C ARG A 258 11.93 -4.92 -4.31
N VAL A 259 12.10 -6.01 -3.57
CA VAL A 259 11.32 -6.27 -2.36
C VAL A 259 11.90 -5.45 -1.21
N GLY A 260 11.17 -4.42 -0.80
CA GLY A 260 11.47 -3.63 0.38
C GLY A 260 10.91 -4.29 1.64
N LYS A 261 11.62 -4.15 2.76
CA LYS A 261 11.29 -4.78 4.05
C LYS A 261 11.60 -3.81 5.19
N ARG A 262 10.74 -3.74 6.21
CA ARG A 262 11.01 -2.95 7.44
C ARG A 262 12.28 -3.45 8.13
N SER A 263 12.51 -4.75 8.16
CA SER A 263 13.71 -5.37 8.73
C SER A 263 14.17 -6.54 7.87
N PRO A 264 15.49 -6.77 7.70
CA PRO A 264 16.01 -7.88 6.89
C PRO A 264 15.54 -9.27 7.33
N LYS A 265 15.14 -9.42 8.60
CA LYS A 265 14.64 -10.69 9.14
C LYS A 265 13.20 -11.00 8.74
N ILE A 266 12.43 -9.99 8.35
CA ILE A 266 11.04 -10.19 7.92
C ILE A 266 11.05 -10.92 6.59
N ARG A 267 10.36 -12.06 6.52
CA ARG A 267 10.18 -12.82 5.28
C ARG A 267 11.50 -13.00 4.51
N CYS A 268 12.51 -13.56 5.19
CA CYS A 268 13.83 -13.84 4.60
C CYS A 268 13.78 -14.87 3.46
N ASP A 269 12.64 -15.58 3.32
CA ASP A 269 12.33 -16.48 2.21
C ASP A 269 12.01 -15.76 0.90
N LEU A 270 11.66 -14.48 0.93
CA LEU A 270 11.29 -13.73 -0.27
C LEU A 270 12.53 -13.33 -1.09
N PRO A 271 12.44 -13.37 -2.43
CA PRO A 271 13.51 -12.94 -3.31
C PRO A 271 13.78 -11.43 -3.16
N ASP A 272 15.00 -11.00 -3.49
CA ASP A 272 15.36 -9.58 -3.46
C ASP A 272 14.65 -8.76 -4.55
N THR A 273 14.30 -9.40 -5.66
CA THR A 273 13.64 -8.76 -6.81
C THR A 273 12.62 -9.70 -7.42
N ILE A 274 11.50 -9.13 -7.85
CA ILE A 274 10.40 -9.83 -8.49
C ILE A 274 10.12 -9.14 -9.82
N THR A 275 9.88 -9.92 -10.86
CA THR A 275 9.40 -9.43 -12.16
C THR A 275 8.03 -10.02 -12.42
N PHE A 276 7.04 -9.16 -12.62
CA PHE A 276 5.70 -9.60 -13.01
C PHE A 276 5.64 -9.86 -14.51
N ALA A 277 5.09 -11.02 -14.84
CA ALA A 277 4.81 -11.45 -16.18
C ALA A 277 3.47 -12.19 -16.16
N THR A 278 2.76 -12.14 -17.28
CA THR A 278 1.54 -12.91 -17.48
C THR A 278 1.49 -13.37 -18.93
N ASP A 279 1.09 -14.62 -19.13
CA ASP A 279 0.85 -15.19 -20.47
C ASP A 279 -0.55 -14.82 -20.99
N MET A 280 -1.38 -14.22 -20.12
CA MET A 280 -2.69 -13.70 -20.48
C MET A 280 -2.54 -12.24 -20.90
N ASN A 281 -3.33 -11.77 -21.89
CA ASN A 281 -3.37 -10.35 -22.26
C ASN A 281 -4.10 -9.49 -21.21
N LEU A 282 -3.75 -9.67 -19.93
CA LEU A 282 -4.35 -8.99 -18.78
C LEU A 282 -3.41 -7.91 -18.24
N PRO A 283 -3.96 -6.78 -17.74
CA PRO A 283 -3.13 -5.74 -17.16
C PRO A 283 -2.37 -6.25 -15.93
N LEU A 284 -1.07 -5.98 -15.91
CA LEU A 284 -0.25 -6.14 -14.71
C LEU A 284 -0.55 -4.99 -13.71
N PRO A 285 -0.17 -5.15 -12.43
CA PRO A 285 -0.23 -4.08 -11.45
C PRO A 285 0.36 -2.75 -11.96
N ASP A 286 -0.32 -1.63 -11.68
CA ASP A 286 0.19 -0.31 -12.04
C ASP A 286 1.43 -0.02 -11.19
N ARG A 287 2.54 0.24 -11.89
CA ARG A 287 3.81 0.59 -11.28
C ARG A 287 3.71 1.80 -10.36
N ARG A 288 2.83 2.77 -10.66
CA ARG A 288 2.61 3.96 -9.83
C ARG A 288 1.98 3.62 -8.49
N TYR A 289 1.06 2.66 -8.46
CA TYR A 289 0.37 2.26 -7.24
C TYR A 289 1.36 1.60 -6.27
N LEU A 290 2.22 0.73 -6.81
CA LEU A 290 3.31 0.10 -6.06
C LEU A 290 4.34 1.13 -5.58
N ALA A 291 4.70 2.11 -6.43
CA ALA A 291 5.59 3.20 -6.06
C ALA A 291 5.03 4.02 -4.88
N LEU A 292 3.73 4.35 -4.92
CA LEU A 292 3.06 5.07 -3.85
C LEU A 292 3.02 4.25 -2.56
N HIS A 293 2.61 2.98 -2.61
CA HIS A 293 2.62 2.08 -1.44
C HIS A 293 4.01 2.01 -0.80
N ALA A 294 5.05 1.83 -1.62
CA ALA A 294 6.44 1.84 -1.16
C ALA A 294 6.88 3.17 -0.53
N ALA A 295 6.45 4.30 -1.12
CA ALA A 295 6.73 5.62 -0.56
C ALA A 295 6.06 5.78 0.81
N CYS A 296 4.77 5.42 0.93
CA CYS A 296 4.04 5.43 2.20
C CYS A 296 4.73 4.57 3.26
N ALA A 297 5.14 3.33 2.91
CA ALA A 297 5.87 2.46 3.83
C ALA A 297 7.13 3.13 4.39
N LYS A 298 7.97 3.69 3.51
CA LYS A 298 9.20 4.37 3.93
C LYS A 298 8.94 5.60 4.78
N VAL A 299 7.98 6.43 4.38
CA VAL A 299 7.59 7.64 5.12
C VAL A 299 7.11 7.31 6.53
N VAL A 300 6.19 6.34 6.65
CA VAL A 300 5.59 5.93 7.92
C VAL A 300 6.63 5.39 8.91
N HIS A 301 7.51 4.50 8.44
CA HIS A 301 8.56 3.93 9.30
C HIS A 301 9.63 4.95 9.69
N MET A 302 10.10 5.76 8.74
CA MET A 302 11.21 6.68 8.99
C MET A 302 10.79 7.89 9.83
N SER A 303 9.51 8.32 9.73
CA SER A 303 8.96 9.40 10.55
C SER A 303 8.65 8.99 11.99
N GLY A 304 8.47 7.69 12.26
CA GLY A 304 7.97 7.18 13.54
C GLY A 304 6.44 7.07 13.62
N ALA A 305 5.70 7.38 12.54
CA ALA A 305 4.26 7.15 12.49
C ALA A 305 3.88 5.66 12.62
N ALA A 306 4.77 4.75 12.20
CA ALA A 306 4.57 3.31 12.32
C ALA A 306 4.29 2.88 13.77
N ASP A 307 5.02 3.43 14.74
CA ASP A 307 4.87 3.06 16.14
C ASP A 307 3.51 3.53 16.68
N ALA A 308 3.01 4.68 16.22
CA ALA A 308 1.68 5.16 16.57
C ALA A 308 0.55 4.32 15.96
N ILE A 309 0.72 3.86 14.72
CA ILE A 309 -0.19 2.90 14.07
C ILE A 309 -0.23 1.59 14.87
N GLU A 310 0.94 1.02 15.17
CA GLU A 310 1.07 -0.25 15.91
C GLU A 310 0.43 -0.16 17.31
N LEU A 311 0.68 0.94 18.03
CA LEU A 311 0.02 1.21 19.32
C LEU A 311 -1.50 1.36 19.21
N SER A 312 -1.98 1.96 18.12
CA SER A 312 -3.42 2.16 17.90
C SER A 312 -4.11 0.83 17.61
N ILE A 313 -3.53 0.00 16.75
CA ILE A 313 -4.00 -1.36 16.46
C ILE A 313 -4.00 -2.21 17.73
N HIS A 314 -2.90 -2.21 18.50
CA HIS A 314 -2.81 -3.00 19.74
C HIS A 314 -3.89 -2.61 20.75
N LYS A 315 -4.12 -1.30 20.96
CA LYS A 315 -5.21 -0.82 21.84
C LYS A 315 -6.59 -1.26 21.37
N MET A 316 -6.82 -1.27 20.06
CA MET A 316 -8.10 -1.71 19.47
C MET A 316 -8.32 -3.22 19.64
N GLU A 317 -7.28 -4.03 19.49
CA GLU A 317 -7.38 -5.49 19.54
C GLU A 317 -7.39 -6.06 20.97
N TRP A 318 -6.57 -5.52 21.88
CA TRP A 318 -6.29 -6.14 23.18
C TRP A 318 -6.92 -5.41 24.37
N ASP A 319 -7.02 -4.09 24.32
CA ASP A 319 -7.50 -3.32 25.47
C ASP A 319 -9.02 -3.15 25.48
N GLY A 320 -9.71 -3.36 24.35
CA GLY A 320 -11.17 -3.28 24.24
C GLY A 320 -11.76 -1.89 24.58
N VAL A 321 -10.91 -0.88 24.77
CA VAL A 321 -11.32 0.48 25.11
C VAL A 321 -11.57 1.25 23.82
N LEU A 322 -12.84 1.62 23.62
CA LEU A 322 -13.22 2.66 22.68
C LEU A 322 -12.43 3.92 23.05
N LEU A 323 -11.58 4.40 22.15
CA LEU A 323 -10.92 5.69 22.29
C LEU A 323 -11.99 6.73 22.63
N GLY A 324 -11.80 7.47 23.73
CA GLY A 324 -12.78 8.41 24.27
C GLY A 324 -13.06 9.62 23.38
N ASP A 325 -12.36 9.72 22.24
CA ASP A 325 -12.54 10.73 21.20
C ASP A 325 -13.59 10.35 20.13
N GLY A 326 -14.16 9.13 20.21
CA GLY A 326 -15.20 8.67 19.29
C GLY A 326 -14.68 7.97 18.04
N SER A 327 -13.37 7.90 17.80
CA SER A 327 -12.77 7.19 16.64
C SER A 327 -13.05 5.69 16.61
N SER A 328 -13.42 5.10 17.76
CA SER A 328 -13.84 3.70 17.84
C SER A 328 -15.31 3.46 17.48
N ALA A 329 -16.11 4.53 17.37
CA ALA A 329 -17.47 4.44 16.84
C ALA A 329 -17.44 4.12 15.34
N ASP A 330 -16.52 4.71 14.58
CA ASP A 330 -16.35 4.46 13.15
C ASP A 330 -15.89 3.02 12.86
N TYR A 331 -15.06 2.45 13.75
CA TYR A 331 -14.69 1.03 13.72
C TYR A 331 -15.88 0.10 13.97
N LEU A 332 -16.68 0.36 15.02
CA LEU A 332 -17.90 -0.41 15.30
C LEU A 332 -18.91 -0.28 14.15
N HIS A 333 -19.04 0.92 13.57
CA HIS A 333 -19.96 1.16 12.46
C HIS A 333 -19.53 0.40 11.20
N GLY A 334 -18.23 0.40 10.88
CA GLY A 334 -17.66 -0.39 9.78
C GLY A 334 -17.82 -1.90 9.99
N ARG A 335 -17.68 -2.40 11.23
CA ARG A 335 -17.91 -3.82 11.56
C ARG A 335 -19.37 -4.23 11.50
N LEU A 336 -20.29 -3.41 12.00
CA LEU A 336 -21.74 -3.69 11.99
C LEU A 336 -22.34 -3.61 10.58
N ALA A 337 -21.84 -2.71 9.74
CA ALA A 337 -22.25 -2.62 8.34
C ALA A 337 -21.83 -3.86 7.53
N MET A 338 -20.73 -4.52 7.88
CA MET A 338 -20.31 -5.78 7.22
C MET A 338 -21.05 -7.02 7.71
N GLN A 339 -21.40 -7.10 9.00
CA GLN A 339 -22.21 -8.23 9.52
C GLN A 339 -23.62 -8.28 8.91
N SER A 340 -24.14 -7.14 8.45
CA SER A 340 -25.46 -7.04 7.82
C SER A 340 -25.47 -7.50 6.36
N ILE A 341 -24.30 -7.68 5.74
CA ILE A 341 -24.14 -8.12 4.33
C ILE A 341 -23.90 -9.65 4.24
N GLU A 342 -23.52 -10.31 5.34
CA GLU A 342 -23.45 -11.79 5.38
C GLU A 342 -24.84 -12.47 5.39
N ALA A 343 -25.92 -11.69 5.42
CA ALA A 343 -27.31 -12.16 5.51
C ALA A 343 -28.13 -12.03 4.21
N ILE A 344 -27.52 -11.65 3.08
CA ILE A 344 -28.15 -11.56 1.74
C ILE A 344 -27.21 -12.18 0.72
#